data_AF-A4A4G0-F1
#
_entry.id   AF-A4A4G0-F1
#
_cell.length_a   1.000
_cell.length_b   1.000
_cell.length_c   1.000
_cell.angle_alpha   90.00
_cell.angle_beta   90.00
_cell.angle_gamma   90.00
#
_symmetry.space_group_name_H-M   'P 1'
#
loop_
_entity.id
_entity.type
_entity.pdbx_description
1 polymer ?
#
loop_
_entity_poly.entity_id
_entity_poly.type
_entity_poly.pdbx_seq_one_letter_code
_entity_poly.pdbx_strand_id
1 'polypeptide(L)'
;MGSVTQAGAGLFGVLSGVPAGPGEASVDLASLAGLPCELAISAITQALTTEDGDSDKIRVAMNHALVDALDGVDTFDPQCITDDVIVDTMIGYLTESIFLQMVMDSGKAWNKADTPAMAIRAETELRELIKVVVDKHMAPKLAGNVRALTRQQMAQVERQAIIDAWTEWEAYR
;
A
#
# COMPACT_ATOMS: atom_id res chain seq x y z
N MET A 1 -0.59 -3.77 -13.26
CA MET A 1 -0.87 -3.61 -11.81
C MET A 1 -2.38 -3.62 -11.49
N GLY A 2 -3.19 -4.45 -12.18
CA GLY A 2 -4.63 -4.52 -11.91
C GLY A 2 -4.94 -5.15 -10.55
N SER A 3 -4.31 -6.29 -10.26
CA SER A 3 -4.42 -7.01 -8.98
C SER A 3 -3.99 -6.15 -7.79
N VAL A 4 -2.93 -5.33 -7.94
CA VAL A 4 -2.51 -4.35 -6.93
C VAL A 4 -3.65 -3.38 -6.58
N THR A 5 -4.31 -2.80 -7.59
CA THR A 5 -5.39 -1.84 -7.34
C THR A 5 -6.67 -2.49 -6.78
N GLN A 6 -6.88 -3.77 -7.10
CA GLN A 6 -7.98 -4.54 -6.53
C GLN A 6 -7.73 -4.86 -5.04
N ALA A 7 -6.51 -5.31 -4.73
CA ALA A 7 -6.11 -5.62 -3.37
C ALA A 7 -6.03 -4.36 -2.49
N GLY A 8 -5.56 -3.24 -3.05
CA GLY A 8 -5.55 -1.93 -2.39
C GLY A 8 -6.94 -1.42 -2.06
N ALA A 9 -7.89 -1.50 -2.99
CA ALA A 9 -9.29 -1.22 -2.72
C ALA A 9 -9.90 -2.14 -1.64
N GLY A 10 -9.48 -3.42 -1.61
CA GLY A 10 -9.85 -4.37 -0.56
C GLY A 10 -9.32 -3.97 0.82
N LEU A 11 -8.04 -3.62 0.90
CA LEU A 11 -7.38 -3.11 2.11
C LEU A 11 -8.05 -1.85 2.63
N PHE A 12 -8.24 -0.86 1.77
CA PHE A 12 -8.96 0.37 2.10
C PHE A 12 -10.35 0.06 2.66
N GLY A 13 -11.07 -0.87 2.03
CA GLY A 13 -12.42 -1.21 2.46
C GLY A 13 -12.46 -1.91 3.82
N VAL A 14 -11.49 -2.78 4.11
CA VAL A 14 -11.34 -3.39 5.44
C VAL A 14 -11.05 -2.32 6.51
N LEU A 15 -10.09 -1.44 6.27
CA LEU A 15 -9.67 -0.42 7.25
C LEU A 15 -10.72 0.66 7.46
N SER A 16 -11.45 1.03 6.41
CA SER A 16 -12.48 2.08 6.46
C SER A 16 -13.85 1.57 6.91
N GLY A 17 -14.03 0.25 7.01
CA GLY A 17 -15.32 -0.38 7.33
C GLY A 17 -16.31 -0.38 6.16
N VAL A 18 -15.83 -0.21 4.92
CA VAL A 18 -16.68 -0.27 3.71
C VAL A 18 -16.95 -1.74 3.39
N PRO A 19 -18.23 -2.17 3.32
CA PRO A 19 -18.59 -3.56 3.03
C PRO A 19 -17.98 -4.05 1.73
N ALA A 20 -17.56 -5.31 1.72
CA ALA A 20 -17.10 -5.99 0.53
C ALA A 20 -18.27 -6.25 -0.45
N GLY A 21 -18.02 -6.06 -1.74
CA GLY A 21 -18.95 -6.47 -2.79
C GLY A 21 -19.00 -8.00 -2.95
N PRO A 22 -19.96 -8.53 -3.75
CA PRO A 22 -20.00 -9.96 -4.06
C PRO A 22 -18.69 -10.44 -4.68
N GLY A 23 -18.04 -11.41 -4.04
CA GLY A 23 -16.77 -11.98 -4.51
C GLY A 23 -15.51 -11.20 -4.11
N GLU A 24 -15.64 -10.13 -3.33
CA GLU A 24 -14.49 -9.43 -2.75
C GLU A 24 -14.08 -10.03 -1.40
N ALA A 25 -12.77 -10.01 -1.13
CA ALA A 25 -12.25 -10.39 0.17
C ALA A 25 -12.72 -9.41 1.26
N SER A 26 -13.04 -9.95 2.43
CA SER A 26 -13.45 -9.20 3.61
C SER A 26 -12.77 -9.77 4.85
N VAL A 27 -12.42 -8.89 5.78
CA VAL A 27 -11.80 -9.25 7.07
C VAL A 27 -12.61 -8.59 8.16
N ASP A 28 -12.99 -9.37 9.17
CA ASP A 28 -13.58 -8.83 10.39
C ASP A 28 -12.47 -8.39 11.34
N LEU A 29 -12.18 -7.08 11.36
CA LEU A 29 -11.15 -6.52 12.24
C LEU A 29 -11.46 -6.76 13.73
N ALA A 30 -12.74 -6.83 14.12
CA ALA A 30 -13.12 -7.08 15.52
C ALA A 30 -12.67 -8.46 15.99
N SER A 31 -12.64 -9.45 15.09
CA SER A 31 -12.14 -10.79 15.40
C SER A 31 -10.62 -10.85 15.67
N LEU A 32 -9.87 -9.81 15.29
CA LEU A 32 -8.43 -9.70 15.49
C LEU A 32 -8.06 -8.92 16.76
N ALA A 33 -9.04 -8.33 17.45
CA ALA A 33 -8.80 -7.52 18.64
C ALA A 33 -8.12 -8.35 19.75
N GLY A 34 -7.07 -7.78 20.36
CA GLY A 34 -6.29 -8.43 21.43
C GLY A 34 -5.18 -9.35 20.95
N LEU A 35 -5.02 -9.56 19.63
CA LEU A 35 -3.85 -10.24 19.07
C LEU A 35 -2.63 -9.32 19.09
N PRO A 36 -1.40 -9.86 19.09
CA PRO A 36 -0.20 -9.08 18.73
C PRO A 36 -0.39 -8.39 17.38
N CYS A 37 0.00 -7.12 17.28
CA CYS A 37 -0.23 -6.31 16.07
C CYS A 37 0.33 -6.99 14.81
N GLU A 38 1.54 -7.54 14.88
CA GLU A 38 2.15 -8.29 13.77
C GLU A 38 1.30 -9.48 13.28
N LEU A 39 0.64 -10.20 14.20
CA LEU A 39 -0.23 -11.32 13.84
C LEU A 39 -1.54 -10.83 13.20
N ALA A 40 -2.10 -9.73 13.67
CA ALA A 40 -3.26 -9.10 13.05
C ALA A 40 -2.93 -8.61 11.62
N ILE A 41 -1.79 -7.95 11.44
CA ILE A 41 -1.28 -7.54 10.12
C ILE A 41 -1.10 -8.76 9.21
N SER A 42 -0.47 -9.83 9.71
CA SER A 42 -0.31 -11.06 8.94
C SER A 42 -1.65 -11.66 8.51
N ALA A 43 -2.67 -11.64 9.38
CA ALA A 43 -4.01 -12.14 9.05
C ALA A 43 -4.70 -11.27 7.99
N ILE A 44 -4.63 -9.94 8.12
CA ILE A 44 -5.19 -8.99 7.15
C ILE A 44 -4.53 -9.17 5.78
N THR A 45 -3.19 -9.17 5.73
CA THR A 45 -2.44 -9.31 4.48
C THR A 45 -2.72 -10.66 3.81
N GLN A 46 -2.75 -11.75 4.56
CA GLN A 46 -3.05 -13.07 4.01
C GLN A 46 -4.46 -13.14 3.42
N ALA A 47 -5.47 -12.55 4.08
CA ALA A 47 -6.84 -12.58 3.62
C ALA A 47 -7.07 -11.71 2.36
N LEU A 48 -6.27 -10.65 2.18
CA LEU A 48 -6.41 -9.70 1.07
C LEU A 48 -5.48 -9.96 -0.11
N THR A 49 -4.51 -10.87 0.04
CA THR A 49 -3.59 -11.25 -1.03
C THR A 49 -4.33 -12.07 -2.08
N THR A 50 -4.13 -11.73 -3.36
CA THR A 50 -4.67 -12.47 -4.50
C THR A 50 -3.93 -13.79 -4.72
N GLU A 51 -4.59 -14.78 -5.34
CA GLU A 51 -3.95 -16.04 -5.76
C GLU A 51 -3.42 -15.93 -7.20
N ASP A 52 -2.59 -14.92 -7.47
CA ASP A 52 -1.99 -14.70 -8.79
C ASP A 52 -0.50 -14.35 -8.72
N GLY A 53 0.10 -14.02 -9.87
CA GLY A 53 1.53 -13.70 -9.97
C GLY A 53 1.94 -12.42 -9.25
N ASP A 54 0.99 -11.57 -8.84
CA ASP A 54 1.26 -10.35 -8.07
C ASP A 54 1.15 -10.60 -6.55
N SER A 55 0.77 -11.81 -6.12
CA SER A 55 0.50 -12.18 -4.72
C SER A 55 1.62 -11.79 -3.75
N ASP A 56 2.86 -12.20 -4.01
CA ASP A 56 4.00 -11.90 -3.14
C ASP A 56 4.26 -10.39 -3.04
N LYS A 57 4.15 -9.67 -4.16
CA LYS A 57 4.32 -8.21 -4.20
C LYS A 57 3.24 -7.52 -3.37
N ILE A 58 1.98 -7.92 -3.54
CA ILE A 58 0.84 -7.38 -2.80
C ILE A 58 1.04 -7.64 -1.31
N ARG A 59 1.38 -8.87 -0.92
CA ARG A 59 1.60 -9.23 0.48
C ARG A 59 2.72 -8.41 1.12
N VAL A 60 3.86 -8.27 0.43
CA VAL A 60 5.00 -7.48 0.93
C VAL A 60 4.62 -6.01 1.08
N ALA A 61 4.00 -5.41 0.06
CA ALA A 61 3.60 -4.01 0.10
C ALA A 61 2.56 -3.72 1.19
N MET A 62 1.56 -4.59 1.37
CA MET A 62 0.56 -4.42 2.43
C MET A 62 1.18 -4.57 3.82
N ASN A 63 2.07 -5.56 4.00
CA ASN A 63 2.71 -5.81 5.28
C ASN A 63 3.58 -4.62 5.68
N HIS A 64 4.43 -4.15 4.76
CA HIS A 64 5.26 -2.96 4.97
C HIS A 64 4.41 -1.74 5.36
N ALA A 65 3.36 -1.46 4.60
CA ALA A 65 2.50 -0.30 4.84
C ALA A 65 1.78 -0.35 6.19
N LEU A 66 1.27 -1.52 6.59
CA LEU A 66 0.58 -1.70 7.86
C LEU A 66 1.53 -1.65 9.05
N VAL A 67 2.74 -2.23 8.92
CA VAL A 67 3.77 -2.17 9.96
C VAL A 67 4.19 -0.72 10.20
N ASP A 68 4.44 0.02 9.12
CA ASP A 68 4.82 1.44 9.22
C ASP A 68 3.68 2.29 9.81
N ALA A 69 2.43 2.10 9.37
CA ALA A 69 1.30 2.89 9.83
C ALA A 69 0.85 2.56 11.26
N LEU A 70 1.17 1.36 11.76
CA LEU A 70 0.85 0.91 13.12
C LEU A 70 2.10 0.82 14.01
N ASP A 71 3.17 1.55 13.66
CA ASP A 71 4.38 1.59 14.47
C ASP A 71 4.07 2.00 15.91
N GLY A 72 4.68 1.29 16.87
CA GLY A 72 4.42 1.46 18.30
C GLY A 72 3.12 0.84 18.83
N VAL A 73 2.32 0.14 18.01
CA VAL A 73 1.16 -0.63 18.47
C VAL A 73 1.56 -2.08 18.75
N ASP A 74 1.60 -2.47 20.03
CA ASP A 74 1.95 -3.84 20.42
C ASP A 74 0.77 -4.82 20.30
N THR A 75 -0.40 -4.39 20.76
CA THR A 75 -1.64 -5.18 20.75
C THR A 75 -2.63 -4.54 19.80
N PHE A 76 -3.16 -5.33 18.86
CA PHE A 76 -4.12 -4.84 17.89
C PHE A 76 -5.46 -4.52 18.56
N ASP A 77 -5.92 -3.30 18.35
CA ASP A 77 -7.27 -2.84 18.61
C ASP A 77 -7.80 -2.22 17.31
N PRO A 78 -8.99 -2.61 16.80
CA PRO A 78 -9.59 -1.95 15.65
C PRO A 78 -9.70 -0.42 15.78
N GLN A 79 -9.77 0.12 17.01
CA GLN A 79 -9.77 1.56 17.26
C GLN A 79 -8.45 2.25 16.89
N CYS A 80 -7.34 1.50 16.76
CA CYS A 80 -6.06 2.03 16.26
C CYS A 80 -6.15 2.46 14.79
N ILE A 81 -7.10 1.92 14.01
CA ILE A 81 -7.29 2.27 12.60
C ILE A 81 -8.02 3.62 12.50
N THR A 82 -7.28 4.69 12.75
CA THR A 82 -7.74 6.07 12.58
C THR A 82 -7.75 6.46 11.09
N ASP A 83 -8.31 7.63 10.78
CA ASP A 83 -8.32 8.14 9.41
C ASP A 83 -6.89 8.39 8.90
N ASP A 84 -5.99 8.87 9.75
CA ASP A 84 -4.58 9.06 9.42
C ASP A 84 -3.89 7.72 9.14
N VAL A 85 -4.15 6.68 9.95
CA VAL A 85 -3.61 5.33 9.72
C VAL A 85 -4.11 4.76 8.39
N ILE A 86 -5.37 5.01 8.01
CA ILE A 86 -5.88 4.60 6.69
C ILE A 86 -5.11 5.31 5.58
N VAL A 87 -4.96 6.64 5.67
CA VAL A 87 -4.24 7.44 4.67
C VAL A 87 -2.80 6.98 4.52
N ASP A 88 -2.08 6.86 5.63
CA ASP A 88 -0.68 6.45 5.66
C ASP A 88 -0.50 5.03 5.12
N THR A 89 -1.40 4.10 5.50
CA THR A 89 -1.38 2.73 4.97
C THR A 89 -1.59 2.73 3.46
N MET A 90 -2.56 3.49 2.93
CA MET A 90 -2.84 3.48 1.49
C MET A 90 -1.71 4.11 0.68
N ILE A 91 -1.11 5.21 1.17
CA ILE A 91 0.06 5.84 0.55
C ILE A 91 1.26 4.89 0.60
N GLY A 92 1.55 4.27 1.75
CA GLY A 92 2.64 3.33 1.92
C GLY A 92 2.49 2.09 1.03
N TYR A 93 1.29 1.53 0.98
CA TYR A 93 0.98 0.35 0.16
C TYR A 93 1.23 0.62 -1.32
N LEU A 94 0.72 1.74 -1.83
CA LEU A 94 0.87 2.06 -3.25
C LEU A 94 2.32 2.42 -3.59
N THR A 95 3.00 3.13 -2.69
CA THR A 95 4.43 3.46 -2.83
C THR A 95 5.27 2.20 -2.97
N GLU A 96 5.15 1.25 -2.05
CA GLU A 96 5.94 0.02 -2.09
C GLU A 96 5.54 -0.86 -3.29
N SER A 97 4.25 -0.89 -3.66
CA SER A 97 3.79 -1.61 -4.85
C SER A 97 4.39 -1.08 -6.15
N ILE A 98 4.47 0.24 -6.31
CA ILE A 98 5.08 0.89 -7.48
C ILE A 98 6.59 0.66 -7.47
N PHE A 99 7.24 0.81 -6.31
CA PHE A 99 8.67 0.55 -6.16
C PHE A 99 9.03 -0.87 -6.59
N LEU A 100 8.34 -1.88 -6.05
CA LEU A 100 8.57 -3.28 -6.41
C LEU A 100 8.34 -3.52 -7.91
N GLN A 101 7.31 -2.92 -8.50
CA GLN A 101 7.07 -3.01 -9.94
C GLN A 101 8.22 -2.39 -10.75
N MET A 102 8.66 -1.18 -10.39
CA MET A 102 9.76 -0.49 -11.07
C MET A 102 11.08 -1.27 -11.02
N VAL A 103 11.40 -1.85 -9.86
CA VAL A 103 12.59 -2.69 -9.67
C VAL A 103 12.50 -3.95 -10.53
N MET A 104 11.33 -4.61 -10.59
CA MET A 104 11.12 -5.79 -11.43
C MET A 104 11.26 -5.45 -12.93
N ASP A 105 10.58 -4.40 -13.40
CA ASP A 105 10.55 -4.02 -14.81
C ASP A 105 11.90 -3.49 -15.29
N SER A 106 12.63 -2.79 -14.42
CA SER A 106 13.94 -2.22 -14.76
C SER A 106 15.11 -3.18 -14.52
N GLY A 107 14.89 -4.33 -13.85
CA GLY A 107 15.91 -5.34 -13.62
C GLY A 107 17.19 -4.78 -12.95
N LYS A 108 18.35 -4.94 -13.59
CA LYS A 108 19.62 -4.33 -13.13
C LYS A 108 19.86 -2.91 -13.65
N ALA A 109 18.98 -2.39 -14.51
CA ALA A 109 19.20 -1.12 -15.20
C ALA A 109 18.79 0.10 -14.39
N TRP A 110 17.91 -0.06 -13.38
CA TRP A 110 17.53 1.07 -12.51
C TRP A 110 18.64 1.46 -11.53
N ASN A 111 19.54 0.54 -11.19
CA ASN A 111 20.58 0.77 -10.19
C ASN A 111 21.96 0.42 -10.74
N LYS A 112 22.79 1.44 -11.01
CA LYS A 112 24.21 1.30 -11.37
C LYS A 112 25.11 1.35 -10.12
N ALA A 113 24.65 0.80 -9.00
CA ALA A 113 25.43 0.79 -7.77
C ALA A 113 26.59 -0.21 -7.85
N ASP A 114 27.82 0.29 -7.64
CA ASP A 114 29.02 -0.54 -7.54
C ASP A 114 29.22 -1.12 -6.12
N THR A 115 28.46 -0.63 -5.12
CA THR A 115 28.58 -1.06 -3.73
C THR A 115 27.21 -1.27 -3.07
N PRO A 116 27.09 -2.12 -2.03
CA PRO A 116 25.84 -2.28 -1.28
C PRO A 116 25.29 -0.97 -0.70
N ALA A 117 26.17 -0.08 -0.23
CA ALA A 117 25.76 1.21 0.32
C ALA A 117 25.13 2.13 -0.75
N MET A 118 25.68 2.14 -1.96
CA MET A 118 25.08 2.85 -3.10
C MET A 118 23.75 2.24 -3.49
N ALA A 119 23.61 0.92 -3.40
CA ALA A 119 22.36 0.24 -3.73
C ALA A 119 21.25 0.64 -2.75
N ILE A 120 21.52 0.60 -1.44
CA ILE A 120 20.59 1.04 -0.40
C ILE A 120 20.19 2.50 -0.61
N ARG A 121 21.15 3.38 -0.89
CA ARG A 121 20.86 4.80 -1.13
C ARG A 121 19.94 5.01 -2.33
N ALA A 122 20.21 4.33 -3.44
CA ALA A 122 19.37 4.42 -4.63
C ALA A 122 17.96 3.87 -4.38
N GLU A 123 17.81 2.80 -3.57
CA GLU A 123 16.50 2.31 -3.14
C GLU A 123 15.75 3.35 -2.32
N THR A 124 16.40 3.96 -1.33
CA THR A 124 15.78 4.99 -0.49
C THR A 124 15.35 6.19 -1.31
N GLU A 125 16.22 6.73 -2.16
CA GLU A 125 15.92 7.88 -3.02
C GLU A 125 14.75 7.58 -3.98
N LEU A 126 14.70 6.36 -4.54
CA LEU A 126 13.58 5.95 -5.39
C LEU A 126 12.27 5.82 -4.60
N ARG A 127 12.30 5.18 -3.42
CA ARG A 127 11.12 5.08 -2.56
C ARG A 127 10.61 6.46 -2.14
N GLU A 128 11.49 7.38 -1.79
CA GLU A 128 11.14 8.76 -1.42
C GLU A 128 10.51 9.51 -2.60
N LEU A 129 11.08 9.41 -3.80
CA LEU A 129 10.50 10.01 -5.00
C LEU A 129 9.08 9.47 -5.25
N ILE A 130 8.92 8.14 -5.26
CA ILE A 130 7.61 7.51 -5.46
C ILE A 130 6.63 7.96 -4.38
N LYS A 131 7.05 8.00 -3.11
CA LYS A 131 6.22 8.45 -1.99
C LYS A 131 5.72 9.87 -2.21
N VAL A 132 6.59 10.79 -2.63
CA VAL A 132 6.21 12.19 -2.90
C VAL A 132 5.15 12.27 -4.00
N VAL A 133 5.29 11.48 -5.08
CA VAL A 133 4.29 11.46 -6.16
C VAL A 133 2.99 10.83 -5.70
N VAL A 134 3.04 9.70 -5.02
CA VAL A 134 1.86 9.02 -4.48
C VAL A 134 1.11 9.96 -3.52
N ASP A 135 1.81 10.57 -2.58
CA ASP A 135 1.25 11.51 -1.60
C ASP A 135 0.58 12.71 -2.29
N LYS A 136 1.29 13.36 -3.22
CA LYS A 136 0.77 14.49 -4.03
C LYS A 136 -0.55 14.18 -4.73
N HIS A 137 -0.75 12.93 -5.17
CA HIS A 137 -1.93 12.52 -5.94
C HIS A 137 -3.03 11.87 -5.08
N MET A 138 -2.67 11.22 -3.97
CA MET A 138 -3.60 10.57 -3.06
C MET A 138 -4.08 11.50 -1.95
N ALA A 139 -3.18 12.16 -1.21
CA ALA A 139 -3.54 12.90 0.00
C ALA A 139 -4.64 13.96 -0.22
N PRO A 140 -4.66 14.77 -1.31
CA PRO A 140 -5.76 15.71 -1.54
C PRO A 140 -7.12 15.05 -1.75
N LYS A 141 -7.14 13.79 -2.22
CA LYS A 141 -8.37 13.02 -2.47
C LYS A 141 -8.82 12.24 -1.23
N LEU A 142 -7.91 12.00 -0.30
CA LEU A 142 -8.20 11.37 0.99
C LEU A 142 -8.46 12.41 2.10
N ALA A 143 -8.07 13.67 1.88
CA ALA A 143 -8.26 14.77 2.81
C ALA A 143 -9.74 15.00 3.14
N GLY A 144 -10.04 15.15 4.44
CA GLY A 144 -11.38 15.39 4.95
C GLY A 144 -11.99 14.13 5.58
N ASN A 145 -12.75 13.36 4.79
CA ASN A 145 -13.41 12.14 5.27
C ASN A 145 -13.06 10.96 4.36
N VAL A 146 -11.90 10.35 4.63
CA VAL A 146 -11.38 9.20 3.90
C VAL A 146 -12.38 8.03 3.89
N ARG A 147 -13.19 7.89 4.94
CA ARG A 147 -14.23 6.84 5.06
C ARG A 147 -15.48 7.09 4.22
N ALA A 148 -15.66 8.29 3.68
CA ALA A 148 -16.73 8.57 2.72
C ALA A 148 -16.45 7.99 1.33
N LEU A 149 -15.19 7.59 1.06
CA LEU A 149 -14.82 7.01 -0.23
C LEU A 149 -15.30 5.56 -0.33
N THR A 150 -15.70 5.18 -1.53
CA THR A 150 -15.97 3.80 -1.90
C THR A 150 -14.70 3.08 -2.32
N ARG A 151 -14.70 1.75 -2.25
CA ARG A 151 -13.63 0.89 -2.78
C ARG A 151 -13.31 1.20 -4.25
N GLN A 152 -14.34 1.46 -5.06
CA GLN A 152 -14.17 1.82 -6.48
C GLN A 152 -13.47 3.16 -6.66
N GLN A 153 -13.84 4.18 -5.87
CA GLN A 153 -13.16 5.48 -5.90
C GLN A 153 -11.70 5.32 -5.49
N MET A 154 -11.40 4.52 -4.45
CA MET A 154 -10.02 4.23 -4.06
C MET A 154 -9.23 3.59 -5.20
N ALA A 155 -9.76 2.54 -5.84
CA ALA A 155 -9.10 1.92 -6.99
C ALA A 155 -8.81 2.91 -8.13
N GLN A 156 -9.68 3.91 -8.34
CA GLN A 156 -9.45 4.96 -9.33
C GLN A 156 -8.34 5.93 -8.90
N VAL A 157 -8.28 6.29 -7.61
CA VAL A 157 -7.21 7.11 -7.05
C VAL A 157 -5.86 6.40 -7.21
N GLU A 158 -5.78 5.13 -6.85
CA GLU A 158 -4.56 4.32 -6.97
C GLU A 158 -4.09 4.21 -8.43
N ARG A 159 -4.99 3.92 -9.37
CA ARG A 159 -4.64 3.87 -10.81
C ARG A 159 -4.03 5.18 -11.30
N GLN A 160 -4.60 6.31 -10.88
CA GLN A 160 -4.09 7.61 -11.30
C GLN A 160 -2.70 7.87 -10.73
N ALA A 161 -2.50 7.62 -9.43
CA ALA A 161 -1.20 7.78 -8.79
C ALA A 161 -0.12 6.86 -9.40
N ILE A 162 -0.47 5.62 -9.81
CA ILE A 162 0.44 4.74 -10.56
C ILE A 162 0.88 5.39 -11.88
N ILE A 163 -0.08 5.90 -12.68
CA ILE A 163 0.22 6.54 -13.97
C ILE A 163 1.14 7.74 -13.78
N ASP A 164 0.85 8.56 -12.77
CA ASP A 164 1.61 9.78 -12.49
C ASP A 164 3.03 9.46 -12.00
N ALA A 165 3.19 8.45 -11.13
CA ALA A 165 4.51 7.99 -10.68
C ALA A 165 5.38 7.46 -11.82
N TRP A 166 4.81 6.70 -12.76
CA TRP A 166 5.53 6.27 -13.96
C TRP A 166 5.93 7.44 -14.86
N THR A 167 5.03 8.40 -15.04
CA THR A 167 5.29 9.60 -15.86
C THR A 167 6.43 10.44 -15.27
N GLU A 168 6.43 10.67 -13.96
CA GLU A 168 7.49 11.43 -13.28
C GLU A 168 8.82 10.66 -13.28
N TRP A 169 8.79 9.34 -13.10
CA TRP A 169 9.96 8.48 -13.23
C TRP A 169 10.57 8.51 -14.64
N GLU A 170 9.75 8.41 -15.68
CA GLU A 170 10.22 8.49 -17.08
C GLU A 170 10.81 9.86 -17.40
N ALA A 171 10.29 10.95 -16.83
CA ALA A 171 10.83 12.29 -17.00
C ALA A 171 12.17 12.51 -16.28
N TYR A 172 12.45 11.73 -15.23
CA TYR A 172 13.70 11.79 -14.48
C TYR A 172 14.85 11.03 -15.16
N ARG A 173 14.53 10.10 -16.08
CA ARG A 173 15.50 9.26 -16.80
C ARG A 173 15.99 9.91 -18.09
#